data_AF-A0A930MS81-F1
#
_entry.id   AF-A0A930MS81-F1
#
_cell.length_a   1.000
_cell.length_b   1.000
_cell.length_c   1.000
_cell.angle_alpha   90.00
_cell.angle_beta   90.00
_cell.angle_gamma   90.00
#
_symmetry.space_group_name_H-M   'P 1'
#
loop_
_entity.id
_entity.type
_entity.pdbx_description
1 polymer ?
#
loop_
_entity_poly.entity_id
_entity_poly.type
_entity_poly.pdbx_seq_one_letter_code
_entity_poly.pdbx_strand_id
1 'polypeptide(L)'
;KSGSDNKVSLSVDTGAGSAADTTALLNNLKLGQVSGGSISAPLSFTAAGTTSTLEAAGTNASVKIDGRTYTDLQDNKLQVNGVTYTFKKATPAGTTAQVTIAQDQEKLVENVKKFVEDYNKLLDDLHGRYNNNKYPDYEVLTKDQEASMSHEQVEKWNERAKSGLLYRDGYLRSIISDMRDAVTNRVGSAPGRYNNLAAIGITSKDQSGHLKLDENKLRTAISAEPDAVNQIFSHTDNDDNYGDNGVATRLAERLGKRMESLKSHAGMTANKSDRSELGKLIENYEKQMSDFKQLMSSFENQLYKKYNAMEEAISKLSTQFGFFSRQ
;
A
#
# COMPACT_ATOMS: atom_id res chain seq x y z
N LYS A 1 31.50 -11.39 -17.53
CA LYS A 1 32.21 -11.71 -18.79
C LYS A 1 32.74 -10.38 -19.27
N SER A 2 34.06 -10.21 -19.31
CA SER A 2 34.62 -8.93 -19.72
C SER A 2 34.34 -8.68 -21.19
N GLY A 3 34.30 -7.41 -21.62
CA GLY A 3 34.23 -7.06 -23.03
C GLY A 3 35.34 -7.74 -23.83
N SER A 4 36.53 -7.86 -23.24
CA SER A 4 37.68 -8.59 -23.80
C SER A 4 37.50 -10.11 -23.91
N ASP A 5 36.59 -10.72 -23.14
CA ASP A 5 36.28 -12.15 -23.24
C ASP A 5 35.28 -12.45 -24.38
N ASN A 6 34.55 -11.43 -24.85
CA ASN A 6 33.62 -11.55 -25.96
C ASN A 6 34.40 -11.41 -27.28
N LYS A 7 34.81 -12.55 -27.82
CA LYS A 7 35.65 -12.64 -29.01
C LYS A 7 34.94 -13.38 -30.14
N VAL A 8 35.13 -12.90 -31.36
CA VAL A 8 34.85 -13.64 -32.59
C VAL A 8 36.19 -13.89 -33.26
N SER A 9 36.54 -15.16 -33.44
CA SER A 9 37.82 -15.56 -34.04
C SER A 9 37.62 -16.51 -35.22
N LEU A 10 38.37 -16.28 -36.28
CA LEU A 10 38.57 -17.22 -37.37
C LEU A 10 40.01 -17.74 -37.28
N SER A 11 40.19 -19.06 -37.31
CA SER A 11 41.50 -19.69 -37.15
C SER A 11 41.82 -20.63 -38.31
N VAL A 12 43.09 -20.69 -38.70
CA VAL A 12 43.63 -21.65 -39.65
C VAL A 12 44.74 -22.43 -38.95
N ASP A 13 44.66 -23.77 -38.99
CA ASP A 13 45.77 -24.64 -38.61
C ASP A 13 46.85 -24.55 -39.70
N THR A 14 48.01 -24.00 -39.35
CA THR A 14 49.13 -23.78 -40.26
C THR A 14 49.97 -25.04 -40.50
N GLY A 15 49.69 -26.14 -39.79
CA GLY A 15 50.27 -27.45 -40.05
C GLY A 15 49.58 -28.23 -41.18
N ALA A 16 48.40 -27.78 -41.63
CA ALA A 16 47.64 -28.43 -42.70
C ALA A 16 48.14 -28.05 -44.10
N GLY A 17 48.10 -28.98 -45.06
CA GLY A 17 48.58 -28.76 -46.43
C GLY A 17 47.86 -27.64 -47.20
N SER A 18 46.64 -27.27 -46.79
CA SER A 18 45.83 -26.18 -47.38
C SER A 18 45.88 -24.86 -46.60
N ALA A 19 46.75 -24.74 -45.60
CA ALA A 19 46.81 -23.57 -44.73
C ALA A 19 47.13 -22.28 -45.47
N ALA A 20 48.03 -22.34 -46.46
CA ALA A 20 48.43 -21.18 -47.26
C ALA A 20 47.24 -20.63 -48.07
N ASP A 21 46.49 -21.50 -48.74
CA ASP A 21 45.32 -21.11 -49.54
C ASP A 21 44.20 -20.55 -48.66
N THR A 22 43.96 -21.17 -47.50
CA THR A 22 42.94 -20.72 -46.55
C THR A 22 43.30 -19.35 -45.96
N THR A 23 44.57 -19.15 -45.60
CA THR A 23 45.07 -17.87 -45.09
C THR A 23 45.00 -16.78 -46.17
N ALA A 24 45.35 -17.11 -47.42
CA ALA A 24 45.25 -16.21 -48.55
C ALA A 24 43.81 -15.78 -48.85
N LEU A 25 42.86 -16.73 -48.83
CA LEU A 25 41.43 -16.44 -48.99
C LEU A 25 40.94 -15.47 -47.92
N LEU A 26 41.17 -15.77 -46.64
CA LEU A 26 40.72 -14.92 -45.53
C LEU A 26 41.33 -13.51 -45.57
N ASN A 27 42.62 -13.40 -45.94
CA ASN A 27 43.27 -12.11 -46.14
C ASN A 27 42.71 -11.30 -47.32
N ASN A 28 42.20 -11.98 -48.35
CA ASN A 28 41.59 -11.34 -49.51
C ASN A 28 40.14 -10.90 -49.26
N LEU A 29 39.47 -11.48 -48.26
CA LEU A 29 38.14 -11.04 -47.83
C LEU A 29 38.17 -9.69 -47.09
N LYS A 30 39.34 -9.22 -46.64
CA LYS A 30 39.53 -7.89 -46.00
C LYS A 30 38.54 -7.62 -44.85
N LEU A 31 38.28 -8.62 -44.03
CA LEU A 31 37.32 -8.53 -42.92
C LEU A 31 37.76 -7.48 -41.89
N GLY A 32 36.86 -6.58 -41.54
CA GLY A 32 37.03 -5.56 -40.49
C GLY A 32 35.95 -5.67 -39.42
N GLN A 33 36.14 -4.98 -38.29
CA GLN A 33 35.15 -4.91 -37.21
C GLN A 33 34.11 -3.83 -37.50
N VAL A 34 32.84 -4.10 -37.21
CA VAL A 34 31.77 -3.09 -37.27
C VAL A 34 31.65 -2.42 -35.91
N SER A 35 31.88 -1.11 -35.85
CA SER A 35 31.67 -0.30 -34.65
C SER A 35 30.97 1.00 -35.02
N GLY A 36 29.86 1.31 -34.36
CA GLY A 36 29.08 2.52 -34.63
C GLY A 36 28.58 2.66 -36.09
N GLY A 37 28.37 1.54 -36.78
CA GLY A 37 27.94 1.51 -38.18
C GLY A 37 29.06 1.70 -39.22
N SER A 38 30.32 1.81 -38.79
CA SER A 38 31.49 1.89 -39.67
C SER A 38 32.31 0.59 -39.58
N ILE A 39 32.94 0.20 -40.70
CA ILE A 39 33.85 -0.95 -40.75
C ILE A 39 35.28 -0.45 -40.51
N SER A 40 36.01 -1.09 -39.60
CA SER A 40 37.42 -0.79 -39.33
C SER A 40 38.33 -1.16 -40.51
N ALA A 41 39.60 -0.78 -40.44
CA ALA A 41 40.62 -1.34 -41.32
C ALA A 41 40.63 -2.89 -41.23
N PRO A 42 41.06 -3.59 -42.31
CA PRO A 42 41.13 -5.05 -42.32
C PRO A 42 41.96 -5.60 -41.16
N LEU A 43 41.43 -6.64 -40.51
CA LEU A 43 42.11 -7.35 -39.43
C LEU A 43 43.33 -8.12 -39.97
N SER A 44 44.34 -8.28 -39.12
CA SER A 44 45.57 -9.01 -39.42
C SER A 44 45.60 -10.33 -38.67
N PHE A 45 46.20 -11.36 -39.29
CA PHE A 45 46.46 -12.63 -38.61
C PHE A 45 47.50 -12.45 -37.50
N THR A 46 47.28 -13.11 -36.37
CA THR A 46 48.30 -13.34 -35.33
C THR A 46 48.63 -14.82 -35.28
N ALA A 47 49.92 -15.18 -35.31
CA ALA A 47 50.37 -16.57 -35.26
C ALA A 47 50.75 -16.97 -33.82
N ALA A 48 50.24 -18.12 -33.37
CA ALA A 48 50.61 -18.75 -32.11
C ALA A 48 50.77 -20.26 -32.33
N GLY A 49 52.01 -20.75 -32.30
CA GLY A 49 52.32 -22.16 -32.61
C GLY A 49 51.93 -22.52 -34.05
N THR A 50 51.16 -23.60 -34.21
CA THR A 50 50.63 -24.06 -35.51
C THR A 50 49.27 -23.46 -35.83
N THR A 51 48.87 -22.33 -35.23
CA THR A 51 47.58 -21.71 -35.49
C THR A 51 47.73 -20.23 -35.77
N SER A 52 47.14 -19.77 -36.87
CA SER A 52 46.99 -18.36 -37.21
C SER A 52 45.54 -17.93 -36.99
N THR A 53 45.31 -16.82 -36.28
CA THR A 53 43.97 -16.32 -35.96
C THR A 53 43.73 -14.90 -36.46
N LEU A 54 42.57 -14.65 -37.08
CA LEU A 54 41.95 -13.32 -37.14
C LEU A 54 41.00 -13.21 -35.95
N GLU A 55 41.16 -12.20 -35.12
CA GLU A 55 40.32 -12.00 -33.93
C GLU A 55 39.73 -10.60 -33.89
N ALA A 56 38.46 -10.54 -33.48
CA ALA A 56 37.80 -9.33 -33.02
C ALA A 56 37.33 -9.51 -31.58
N ALA A 57 37.84 -8.69 -30.66
CA ALA A 57 37.47 -8.69 -29.25
C ALA A 57 36.77 -7.38 -28.89
N GLY A 58 35.80 -7.45 -27.97
CA GLY A 58 35.28 -6.26 -27.32
C GLY A 58 36.35 -5.60 -26.45
N THR A 59 36.10 -4.34 -26.07
CA THR A 59 36.99 -3.59 -25.15
C THR A 59 36.23 -3.31 -23.87
N ASN A 60 36.91 -3.41 -22.73
CA ASN A 60 36.34 -2.95 -21.47
C ASN A 60 36.28 -1.42 -21.47
N ALA A 61 35.22 -0.86 -20.90
CA ALA A 61 35.09 0.59 -20.81
C ALA A 61 36.00 1.15 -19.70
N SER A 62 36.45 2.38 -19.93
CA SER A 62 37.16 3.20 -18.94
C SER A 62 36.49 4.56 -18.88
N VAL A 63 36.21 5.05 -17.68
CA VAL A 63 35.54 6.33 -17.46
C VAL A 63 36.18 7.07 -16.30
N LYS A 64 36.16 8.41 -16.38
CA LYS A 64 36.58 9.29 -15.29
C LYS A 64 35.38 10.04 -14.76
N ILE A 65 35.06 9.84 -13.48
CA ILE A 65 33.96 10.53 -12.76
C ILE A 65 34.60 11.30 -11.61
N ASP A 66 34.36 12.61 -11.55
CA ASP A 66 34.86 13.52 -10.50
C ASP A 66 36.35 13.34 -10.16
N GLY A 67 37.18 13.16 -11.20
CA GLY A 67 38.62 12.99 -11.03
C GLY A 67 39.09 11.54 -10.85
N ARG A 68 38.21 10.61 -10.47
CA ARG A 68 38.53 9.20 -10.25
C ARG A 68 38.33 8.37 -11.53
N THR A 69 39.36 7.60 -11.89
CA THR A 69 39.32 6.70 -13.04
C THR A 69 38.79 5.33 -12.62
N TYR A 70 37.82 4.83 -13.39
CA TYR A 70 37.27 3.48 -13.30
C TYR A 70 37.63 2.76 -14.59
N THR A 71 38.44 1.71 -14.50
CA THR A 71 38.86 0.88 -15.63
C THR A 71 38.15 -0.47 -15.60
N ASP A 72 38.34 -1.25 -16.67
CA ASP A 72 37.90 -2.66 -16.73
C ASP A 72 36.40 -2.87 -16.53
N LEU A 73 35.60 -1.87 -16.89
CA LEU A 73 34.15 -1.94 -16.82
C LEU A 73 33.61 -2.91 -17.88
N GLN A 74 32.89 -3.93 -17.41
CA GLN A 74 32.32 -4.98 -18.26
C GLN A 74 30.93 -4.62 -18.83
N ASP A 75 30.29 -3.57 -18.29
CA ASP A 75 28.99 -3.08 -18.75
C ASP A 75 29.09 -1.57 -19.03
N ASN A 76 28.20 -1.07 -19.88
CA ASN A 76 28.01 0.35 -20.15
C ASN A 76 27.24 1.06 -19.03
N LYS A 77 27.20 0.47 -17.84
CA LYS A 77 26.56 1.01 -16.65
C LYS A 77 27.53 0.98 -15.49
N LEU A 78 27.56 2.06 -14.73
CA LEU A 78 28.35 2.16 -13.51
C LEU A 78 27.53 2.89 -12.45
N GLN A 79 27.47 2.31 -11.25
CA GLN A 79 26.88 2.98 -10.10
C GLN A 79 27.99 3.62 -9.26
N VAL A 80 27.91 4.92 -9.02
CA VAL A 80 28.82 5.66 -8.13
C VAL A 80 27.98 6.54 -7.21
N ASN A 81 28.20 6.46 -5.89
CA ASN A 81 27.51 7.27 -4.89
C ASN A 81 25.97 7.26 -5.02
N GLY A 82 25.39 6.10 -5.34
CA GLY A 82 23.94 5.96 -5.52
C GLY A 82 23.39 6.43 -6.87
N VAL A 83 24.23 7.00 -7.74
CA VAL A 83 23.86 7.42 -9.10
C VAL A 83 24.27 6.36 -10.11
N THR A 84 23.32 5.95 -10.95
CA THR A 84 23.58 5.01 -12.05
C THR A 84 23.88 5.77 -13.34
N TYR A 85 25.13 5.75 -13.76
CA TYR A 85 25.58 6.31 -15.02
C TYR A 85 25.39 5.26 -16.12
N THR A 86 24.72 5.64 -17.22
CA THR A 86 24.60 4.79 -18.41
C THR A 86 25.34 5.45 -19.57
N PHE A 87 26.40 4.80 -20.04
CA PHE A 87 27.28 5.30 -21.09
C PHE A 87 26.72 4.95 -22.46
N LYS A 88 26.46 5.97 -23.28
CA LYS A 88 25.94 5.78 -24.65
C LYS A 88 26.99 6.03 -25.72
N LYS A 89 27.88 6.99 -25.48
CA LYS A 89 28.94 7.40 -26.41
C LYS A 89 30.10 7.99 -25.63
N ALA A 90 31.33 7.81 -26.14
CA ALA A 90 32.50 8.48 -25.62
C ALA A 90 32.37 10.01 -25.77
N THR A 91 32.75 10.74 -24.71
CA THR A 91 32.85 12.20 -24.76
C THR A 91 34.03 12.61 -25.66
N PRO A 92 33.90 13.67 -26.48
CA PRO A 92 35.02 14.18 -27.27
C PRO A 92 36.26 14.46 -26.42
N ALA A 93 37.44 14.21 -26.98
CA ALA A 93 38.71 14.45 -26.29
C ALA A 93 38.81 15.91 -25.80
N GLY A 94 39.18 16.09 -24.53
CA GLY A 94 39.29 17.40 -23.88
C GLY A 94 37.96 18.01 -23.41
N THR A 95 36.82 17.32 -23.58
CA THR A 95 35.51 17.78 -23.10
C THR A 95 34.99 16.91 -21.95
N THR A 96 34.18 17.50 -21.07
CA THR A 96 33.53 16.80 -19.95
C THR A 96 32.01 16.92 -20.07
N ALA A 97 31.29 15.83 -19.83
CA ALA A 97 29.85 15.89 -19.61
C ALA A 97 29.58 16.37 -18.18
N GLN A 98 28.73 17.39 -18.02
CA GLN A 98 28.30 17.87 -16.72
C GLN A 98 26.98 17.21 -16.34
N VAL A 99 26.93 16.59 -15.16
CA VAL A 99 25.72 16.02 -14.57
C VAL A 99 25.43 16.78 -13.28
N THR A 100 24.28 17.44 -13.22
CA THR A 100 23.84 18.15 -12.02
C THR A 100 22.82 17.28 -11.30
N ILE A 101 23.08 16.99 -10.02
CA ILE A 101 22.15 16.30 -9.14
C ILE A 101 21.49 17.37 -8.29
N ALA A 102 20.17 17.47 -8.38
CA ALA A 102 19.37 18.39 -7.58
C ALA A 102 18.20 17.63 -6.95
N GLN A 103 17.74 18.12 -5.81
CA GLN A 103 16.55 17.59 -5.16
C GLN A 103 15.31 17.93 -5.99
N ASP A 104 14.46 16.93 -6.23
CA ASP A 104 13.17 17.13 -6.89
C ASP A 104 12.16 17.73 -5.91
N GLN A 105 12.14 19.06 -5.84
CA GLN A 105 11.27 19.80 -4.93
C GLN A 105 9.79 19.66 -5.28
N GLU A 106 9.46 19.55 -6.57
CA GLU A 106 8.08 19.42 -7.04
C GLU A 106 7.45 18.12 -6.52
N LYS A 107 8.20 17.02 -6.63
CA LYS A 107 7.72 15.72 -6.15
C LYS A 107 7.51 15.70 -4.63
N LEU A 108 8.35 16.41 -3.88
CA LEU A 108 8.15 16.56 -2.43
C LEU A 108 6.89 17.36 -2.11
N VAL A 109 6.65 18.48 -2.80
CA VAL A 109 5.42 19.27 -2.64
C VAL A 109 4.19 18.45 -2.98
N GLU A 110 4.22 17.66 -4.07
CA GLU A 110 3.11 16.79 -4.47
C GLU A 110 2.81 15.73 -3.40
N ASN A 111 3.84 15.08 -2.85
CA ASN A 111 3.66 14.09 -1.78
C ASN A 111 3.04 14.70 -0.51
N VAL A 112 3.49 15.89 -0.13
CA VAL A 112 2.95 16.61 1.04
C VAL A 112 1.51 17.05 0.79
N LYS A 113 1.18 17.48 -0.43
CA LYS A 113 -0.20 17.80 -0.82
C LYS A 113 -1.12 16.58 -0.70
N LYS A 114 -0.69 15.43 -1.24
CA LYS A 114 -1.43 14.16 -1.11
C LYS A 114 -1.64 13.77 0.35
N PHE A 115 -0.63 13.92 1.20
CA PHE A 115 -0.77 13.70 2.64
C PHE A 115 -1.86 14.58 3.27
N VAL A 116 -1.88 15.87 2.96
CA VAL A 116 -2.90 16.80 3.46
C VAL A 116 -4.30 16.43 2.97
N GLU A 117 -4.43 16.05 1.70
CA GLU A 117 -5.70 15.60 1.12
C GLU A 117 -6.22 14.32 1.79
N ASP A 118 -5.36 13.31 1.98
CA ASP A 118 -5.76 12.04 2.56
C ASP A 118 -6.05 12.15 4.06
N TYR A 119 -5.29 12.98 4.79
CA TYR A 119 -5.60 13.35 6.17
C TYR A 119 -7.01 13.96 6.29
N ASN A 120 -7.32 14.94 5.42
CA ASN A 120 -8.61 15.62 5.44
C ASN A 120 -9.76 14.67 5.08
N LYS A 121 -9.60 13.82 4.06
CA LYS A 121 -10.60 12.82 3.69
C LYS A 121 -10.90 11.84 4.83
N LEU A 122 -9.86 11.37 5.52
CA LEU A 122 -10.02 10.50 6.68
C LEU A 122 -10.76 11.22 7.81
N LEU A 123 -10.40 12.47 8.08
CA LEU A 123 -11.05 13.28 9.09
C LEU A 123 -12.54 13.55 8.77
N ASP A 124 -12.87 13.77 7.49
CA ASP A 124 -14.24 13.91 7.00
C ASP A 124 -15.07 12.63 7.25
N ASP A 125 -14.54 11.44 6.92
CA ASP A 125 -15.24 10.16 7.18
C ASP A 125 -15.45 9.94 8.69
N LEU A 126 -14.42 10.21 9.51
CA LEU A 126 -14.50 10.08 10.96
C LEU A 126 -15.53 11.05 11.56
N HIS A 127 -15.52 12.32 11.13
CA HIS A 127 -16.52 13.30 11.58
C HIS A 127 -17.93 12.93 11.11
N GLY A 128 -18.07 12.42 9.89
CA GLY A 128 -19.34 11.91 9.39
C GLY A 128 -19.90 10.82 10.31
N ARG A 129 -19.11 9.79 10.59
CA ARG A 129 -19.51 8.70 11.50
C ARG A 129 -19.79 9.18 12.92
N TYR A 130 -18.98 10.10 13.43
CA TYR A 130 -19.09 10.62 14.80
C TYR A 130 -20.29 11.55 15.00
N ASN A 131 -20.69 12.33 13.99
CA ASN A 131 -21.76 13.33 14.09
C ASN A 131 -23.08 12.92 13.44
N ASN A 132 -23.13 11.84 12.65
CA ASN A 132 -24.37 11.38 12.03
C ASN A 132 -25.40 10.99 13.10
N ASN A 133 -26.58 11.60 13.04
CA ASN A 133 -27.68 11.28 13.93
C ASN A 133 -28.25 9.88 13.66
N LYS A 134 -28.73 9.22 14.71
CA LYS A 134 -29.53 7.99 14.60
C LYS A 134 -30.92 8.33 14.05
N TYR A 135 -31.46 7.48 13.18
CA TYR A 135 -32.86 7.54 12.75
C TYR A 135 -33.66 6.47 13.52
N PRO A 136 -34.42 6.82 14.57
CA PRO A 136 -35.09 5.85 15.44
C PRO A 136 -36.14 5.00 14.72
N ASP A 137 -36.77 5.57 13.69
CA ASP A 137 -37.85 4.92 12.94
C ASP A 137 -37.37 3.76 12.05
N TYR A 138 -36.06 3.59 11.89
CA TYR A 138 -35.46 2.56 11.05
C TYR A 138 -34.88 1.45 11.94
N GLU A 139 -35.73 0.49 12.29
CA GLU A 139 -35.32 -0.71 13.04
C GLU A 139 -34.75 -1.80 12.11
N VAL A 140 -34.21 -2.86 12.72
CA VAL A 140 -33.77 -4.06 11.98
C VAL A 140 -34.98 -4.75 11.35
N LEU A 141 -34.92 -5.00 10.05
CA LEU A 141 -36.01 -5.62 9.32
C LEU A 141 -36.14 -7.11 9.72
N THR A 142 -37.38 -7.57 9.84
CA THR A 142 -37.66 -9.02 9.91
C THR A 142 -37.50 -9.64 8.52
N LYS A 143 -37.31 -10.97 8.47
CA LYS A 143 -37.21 -11.68 7.19
C LYS A 143 -38.45 -11.49 6.31
N ASP A 144 -39.62 -11.41 6.91
CA ASP A 144 -40.87 -11.20 6.18
C ASP A 144 -40.96 -9.78 5.61
N GLN A 145 -40.48 -8.77 6.37
CA GLN A 145 -40.38 -7.40 5.89
C GLN A 145 -39.37 -7.28 4.74
N GLU A 146 -38.18 -7.89 4.88
CA GLU A 146 -37.17 -7.92 3.80
C GLU A 146 -37.71 -8.59 2.53
N ALA A 147 -38.43 -9.71 2.66
CA ALA A 147 -39.03 -10.43 1.53
C ALA A 147 -40.13 -9.62 0.82
N SER A 148 -40.77 -8.68 1.53
CA SER A 148 -41.82 -7.82 0.99
C SER A 148 -41.30 -6.53 0.31
N MET A 149 -40.00 -6.26 0.40
CA MET A 149 -39.35 -5.04 -0.12
C MET A 149 -38.44 -5.34 -1.31
N SER A 150 -38.20 -4.33 -2.16
CA SER A 150 -37.18 -4.46 -3.21
C SER A 150 -35.76 -4.40 -2.63
N HIS A 151 -34.78 -4.92 -3.36
CA HIS A 151 -33.37 -4.89 -2.94
C HIS A 151 -32.89 -3.47 -2.61
N GLU A 152 -33.21 -2.49 -3.47
CA GLU A 152 -32.83 -1.08 -3.26
C GLU A 152 -33.52 -0.48 -2.03
N GLN A 153 -34.77 -0.85 -1.75
CA GLN A 153 -35.47 -0.40 -0.55
C GLN A 153 -34.83 -1.00 0.72
N VAL A 154 -34.49 -2.28 0.71
CA VAL A 154 -33.79 -2.96 1.81
C VAL A 154 -32.42 -2.32 2.05
N GLU A 155 -31.66 -2.02 0.99
CA GLU A 155 -30.35 -1.37 1.08
C GLU A 155 -30.46 0.01 1.76
N LYS A 156 -31.31 0.89 1.22
CA LYS A 156 -31.53 2.23 1.79
C LYS A 156 -32.07 2.18 3.22
N TRP A 157 -32.94 1.23 3.54
CA TRP A 157 -33.43 1.03 4.89
C TRP A 157 -32.29 0.65 5.83
N ASN A 158 -31.46 -0.31 5.43
CA ASN A 158 -30.31 -0.75 6.20
C ASN A 158 -29.25 0.35 6.38
N GLU A 159 -29.03 1.20 5.38
CA GLU A 159 -28.17 2.39 5.52
C GLU A 159 -28.69 3.33 6.60
N ARG A 160 -30.01 3.60 6.61
CA ARG A 160 -30.66 4.45 7.62
C ARG A 160 -30.62 3.81 9.00
N ALA A 161 -30.90 2.51 9.10
CA ALA A 161 -30.86 1.76 10.36
C ALA A 161 -29.45 1.69 10.96
N LYS A 162 -28.40 1.65 10.12
CA LYS A 162 -26.99 1.70 10.55
C LYS A 162 -26.50 3.11 10.84
N SER A 163 -27.25 4.14 10.45
CA SER A 163 -26.84 5.52 10.66
C SER A 163 -26.84 5.87 12.15
N GLY A 164 -25.83 6.63 12.57
CA GLY A 164 -25.67 7.03 13.97
C GLY A 164 -25.32 5.92 14.94
N LEU A 165 -24.96 4.71 14.47
CA LEU A 165 -24.42 3.65 15.33
C LEU A 165 -23.15 4.10 16.09
N LEU A 166 -22.36 4.99 15.48
CA LEU A 166 -21.14 5.56 16.06
C LEU A 166 -21.34 7.02 16.49
N TYR A 167 -22.60 7.46 16.64
CA TYR A 167 -22.90 8.83 17.07
C TYR A 167 -22.28 9.09 18.44
N ARG A 168 -21.44 10.12 18.52
CA ARG A 168 -20.70 10.52 19.72
C ARG A 168 -19.84 9.41 20.33
N ASP A 169 -19.45 8.42 19.55
CA ASP A 169 -18.65 7.31 20.01
C ASP A 169 -17.29 7.78 20.57
N GLY A 170 -16.94 7.27 21.75
CA GLY A 170 -15.72 7.66 22.46
C GLY A 170 -14.45 7.17 21.77
N TYR A 171 -14.54 6.06 21.03
CA TYR A 171 -13.43 5.50 20.28
C TYR A 171 -13.07 6.37 19.08
N LEU A 172 -14.06 6.74 18.27
CA LEU A 172 -13.89 7.69 17.17
C LEU A 172 -13.38 9.04 17.64
N ARG A 173 -13.93 9.58 18.76
CA ARG A 173 -13.44 10.83 19.35
C ARG A 173 -11.94 10.75 19.67
N SER A 174 -11.50 9.61 20.20
CA SER A 174 -10.10 9.40 20.56
C SER A 174 -9.19 9.33 19.32
N ILE A 175 -9.63 8.68 18.24
CA ILE A 175 -8.90 8.66 16.96
C ILE A 175 -8.76 10.07 16.39
N ILE A 176 -9.85 10.84 16.36
CA ILE A 176 -9.85 12.23 15.88
C ILE A 176 -8.88 13.09 16.72
N SER A 177 -8.86 12.91 18.04
CA SER A 177 -7.91 13.59 18.92
C SER A 177 -6.46 13.21 18.61
N ASP A 178 -6.16 11.92 18.49
CA ASP A 178 -4.80 11.44 18.18
C ASP A 178 -4.31 12.00 16.84
N MET A 179 -5.19 12.06 15.83
CA MET A 179 -4.88 12.67 14.53
C MET A 179 -4.57 14.15 14.65
N ARG A 180 -5.33 14.89 15.46
CA ARG A 180 -5.12 16.33 15.70
C ARG A 180 -3.82 16.59 16.46
N ASP A 181 -3.54 15.78 17.48
CA ASP A 181 -2.34 15.93 18.32
C ASP A 181 -1.07 15.65 17.50
N ALA A 182 -1.10 14.64 16.61
CA ALA A 182 0.04 14.30 15.76
C ALA A 182 0.50 15.45 14.86
N VAL A 183 -0.45 16.24 14.32
CA VAL A 183 -0.18 17.31 13.33
C VAL A 183 0.03 18.69 13.96
N THR A 184 -0.35 18.87 15.23
CA THR A 184 -0.23 20.16 15.94
C THR A 184 1.03 20.27 16.80
N ASN A 185 1.49 19.15 17.35
CA ASN A 185 2.64 19.14 18.25
C ASN A 185 3.96 19.32 17.50
N ARG A 186 4.89 20.04 18.14
CA ARG A 186 6.27 20.19 17.66
C ARG A 186 6.96 18.83 17.52
N VAL A 187 7.80 18.68 16.50
CA VAL A 187 8.75 17.58 16.32
C VAL A 187 10.11 18.03 16.88
N GLY A 188 10.55 17.41 17.96
CA GLY A 188 11.75 17.80 18.72
C GLY A 188 13.06 17.47 18.01
N SER A 189 13.09 16.38 17.25
CA SER A 189 14.22 15.97 16.41
C SER A 189 14.54 16.99 15.31
N ALA A 190 13.51 17.60 14.73
CA ALA A 190 13.63 18.52 13.61
C ALA A 190 14.52 19.74 13.96
N PRO A 191 15.66 19.91 13.29
CA PRO A 191 16.61 20.97 13.59
C PRO A 191 16.08 22.34 13.15
N GLY A 192 16.69 23.39 13.71
CA GLY A 192 16.51 24.75 13.21
C GLY A 192 15.14 25.36 13.50
N ARG A 193 14.68 26.20 12.56
CA ARG A 193 13.43 26.98 12.72
C ARG A 193 12.19 26.21 12.30
N TYR A 194 12.34 25.17 11.50
CA TYR A 194 11.25 24.34 11.01
C TYR A 194 11.14 23.10 11.90
N ASN A 195 10.28 23.18 12.91
CA ASN A 195 10.09 22.10 13.88
C ASN A 195 8.62 21.68 14.07
N ASN A 196 7.72 22.16 13.21
CA ASN A 196 6.30 21.80 13.21
C ASN A 196 5.69 22.06 11.83
N LEU A 197 4.51 21.49 11.56
CA LEU A 197 3.82 21.63 10.28
C LEU A 197 3.49 23.09 9.92
N ALA A 198 3.12 23.92 10.90
CA ALA A 198 2.77 25.31 10.65
C ALA A 198 3.97 26.13 10.13
N ALA A 199 5.18 25.83 10.63
CA ALA A 199 6.42 26.46 10.19
C ALA A 199 6.74 26.19 8.71
N ILE A 200 6.27 25.06 8.17
CA ILE A 200 6.46 24.67 6.76
C ILE A 200 5.23 24.95 5.88
N GLY A 201 4.27 25.72 6.37
CA GLY A 201 3.10 26.15 5.59
C GLY A 201 1.88 25.23 5.70
N ILE A 202 1.87 24.23 6.58
CA ILE A 202 0.71 23.36 6.79
C ILE A 202 0.04 23.75 8.10
N THR A 203 -1.14 24.34 7.99
CA THR A 203 -1.84 24.94 9.13
C THR A 203 -3.25 24.39 9.25
N SER A 204 -3.84 24.55 10.42
CA SER A 204 -5.26 24.27 10.60
C SER A 204 -6.11 25.21 9.72
N LYS A 205 -7.04 24.62 8.98
CA LYS A 205 -8.05 25.30 8.17
C LYS A 205 -9.21 25.78 9.03
N ASP A 206 -9.62 24.98 10.01
CA ASP A 206 -10.79 25.20 10.86
C ASP A 206 -10.67 24.48 12.22
N GLN A 207 -11.63 24.72 13.12
CA GLN A 207 -11.66 24.11 14.46
C GLN A 207 -11.96 22.60 14.47
N SER A 208 -12.36 22.03 13.33
CA SER A 208 -12.59 20.59 13.21
C SER A 208 -11.28 19.82 13.02
N GLY A 209 -10.20 20.50 12.64
CA GLY A 209 -8.85 19.92 12.57
C GLY A 209 -8.36 19.70 11.14
N HIS A 210 -9.14 20.07 10.13
CA HIS A 210 -8.69 20.02 8.74
C HIS A 210 -7.41 20.84 8.55
N LEU A 211 -6.57 20.39 7.63
CA LEU A 211 -5.33 21.03 7.25
C LEU A 211 -5.49 21.80 5.93
N LYS A 212 -4.76 22.91 5.82
CA LYS A 212 -4.53 23.65 4.57
C LYS A 212 -3.03 23.79 4.32
N LEU A 213 -2.64 23.76 3.05
CA LEU A 213 -1.26 23.84 2.60
C LEU A 213 -1.00 25.18 1.87
N ASP A 214 0.04 25.89 2.30
CA ASP A 214 0.68 26.98 1.57
C ASP A 214 1.89 26.42 0.82
N GLU A 215 1.71 26.14 -0.48
CA GLU A 215 2.75 25.54 -1.32
C GLU A 215 4.00 26.42 -1.43
N ASN A 216 3.87 27.76 -1.36
CA ASN A 216 5.01 28.67 -1.46
C ASN A 216 5.87 28.62 -0.19
N LYS A 217 5.25 28.58 0.99
CA LYS A 217 5.98 28.39 2.25
C LYS A 217 6.65 27.03 2.31
N LEU A 218 5.97 25.99 1.84
CA LEU A 218 6.55 24.65 1.79
C LEU A 218 7.78 24.61 0.87
N ARG A 219 7.69 25.16 -0.35
CA ARG A 219 8.82 25.27 -1.28
C ARG A 219 10.00 26.02 -0.68
N THR A 220 9.70 27.12 0.03
CA THR A 220 10.71 27.91 0.74
C THR A 220 11.40 27.07 1.82
N ALA A 221 10.63 26.35 2.63
CA ALA A 221 11.17 25.49 3.69
C ALA A 221 12.01 24.33 3.13
N ILE A 222 11.54 23.66 2.07
CA ILE A 222 12.28 22.59 1.39
C ILE A 222 13.60 23.12 0.82
N SER A 223 13.59 24.31 0.23
CA SER A 223 14.82 24.92 -0.33
C SER A 223 15.82 25.32 0.75
N ALA A 224 15.32 25.79 1.90
CA ALA A 224 16.17 26.29 2.98
C ALA A 224 16.75 25.16 3.85
N GLU A 225 15.91 24.22 4.30
CA GLU A 225 16.29 23.17 5.27
C GLU A 225 15.53 21.85 4.94
N PRO A 226 15.90 21.14 3.85
CA PRO A 226 15.19 19.94 3.40
C PRO A 226 15.21 18.80 4.43
N ASP A 227 16.29 18.69 5.20
CA ASP A 227 16.41 17.69 6.26
C ASP A 227 15.42 17.95 7.40
N ALA A 228 15.18 19.23 7.74
CA ALA A 228 14.20 19.60 8.75
C ALA A 228 12.77 19.26 8.29
N VAL A 229 12.44 19.54 7.02
CA VAL A 229 11.16 19.13 6.42
C VAL A 229 11.02 17.61 6.45
N ASN A 230 12.07 16.87 6.07
CA ASN A 230 12.05 15.41 6.11
C ASN A 230 11.79 14.89 7.54
N GLN A 231 12.51 15.41 8.54
CA GLN A 231 12.34 14.98 9.93
C GLN A 231 10.95 15.29 10.50
N ILE A 232 10.36 16.44 10.15
CA ILE A 232 8.98 16.78 10.54
C ILE A 232 8.01 15.68 10.10
N PHE A 233 8.19 15.08 8.91
CA PHE A 233 7.28 14.06 8.41
C PHE A 233 7.66 12.64 8.84
N SER A 234 8.92 12.25 8.64
CA SER A 234 9.31 10.83 8.55
C SER A 234 10.30 10.38 9.62
N HIS A 235 10.71 11.25 10.54
CA HIS A 235 11.62 10.84 11.59
C HIS A 235 10.99 9.74 12.45
N THR A 236 11.76 8.69 12.70
CA THR A 236 11.42 7.64 13.66
C THR A 236 12.53 7.63 14.69
N ASP A 237 12.18 7.98 15.92
CA ASP A 237 13.05 7.89 17.05
C ASP A 237 13.16 6.44 17.51
N ASN A 238 14.38 5.99 17.85
CA ASN A 238 14.61 4.60 18.23
C ASN A 238 14.21 4.30 19.69
N ASP A 239 13.98 5.34 20.49
CA ASP A 239 13.60 5.24 21.90
C ASP A 239 12.07 5.44 22.09
N ASP A 240 11.29 5.37 21.00
CA ASP A 240 9.84 5.57 20.95
C ASP A 240 9.37 6.92 21.55
N ASN A 241 10.22 7.97 21.52
CA ASN A 241 9.82 9.28 22.00
C ASN A 241 8.85 9.96 21.01
N TYR A 242 7.56 9.98 21.37
CA TYR A 242 6.51 10.65 20.59
C TYR A 242 6.87 12.10 20.23
N GLY A 243 7.55 12.83 21.12
CA GLY A 243 7.94 14.22 20.90
C GLY A 243 8.93 14.40 19.75
N ASP A 244 9.73 13.38 19.47
CA ASP A 244 10.78 13.42 18.44
C ASP A 244 10.35 12.74 17.14
N ASN A 245 9.35 11.86 17.20
CA ASN A 245 8.75 11.24 16.01
C ASN A 245 8.17 12.29 15.05
N GLY A 246 8.38 12.07 13.76
CA GLY A 246 7.74 12.80 12.69
C GLY A 246 6.24 12.51 12.63
N VAL A 247 5.49 13.39 11.97
CA VAL A 247 4.02 13.35 11.92
C VAL A 247 3.49 12.04 11.32
N ALA A 248 4.11 11.53 10.25
CA ALA A 248 3.67 10.28 9.63
C ALA A 248 3.90 9.09 10.57
N THR A 249 5.04 9.06 11.27
CA THR A 249 5.35 8.03 12.27
C THR A 249 4.37 8.09 13.44
N ARG A 250 4.10 9.28 13.99
CA ARG A 250 3.10 9.49 15.05
C ARG A 250 1.72 8.98 14.65
N LEU A 251 1.27 9.32 13.45
CA LEU A 251 -0.02 8.87 12.93
C LEU A 251 -0.05 7.35 12.78
N ALA A 252 0.99 6.75 12.17
CA ALA A 252 1.07 5.31 11.97
C ALA A 252 1.05 4.54 13.30
N GLU A 253 1.81 4.98 14.31
CA GLU A 253 1.85 4.35 15.62
C GLU A 253 0.53 4.49 16.39
N ARG A 254 -0.03 5.70 16.45
CA ARG A 254 -1.27 5.97 17.19
C ARG A 254 -2.44 5.25 16.54
N LEU A 255 -2.61 5.41 15.22
CA LEU A 255 -3.67 4.76 14.48
C LEU A 255 -3.49 3.24 14.47
N GLY A 256 -2.26 2.73 14.37
CA GLY A 256 -1.97 1.30 14.50
C GLY A 256 -2.39 0.74 15.86
N LYS A 257 -2.06 1.42 16.97
CA LYS A 257 -2.51 1.05 18.32
C LYS A 257 -4.04 1.07 18.44
N ARG A 258 -4.71 2.05 17.82
CA ARG A 258 -6.19 2.08 17.72
C ARG A 258 -6.72 0.97 16.82
N MET A 259 -6.02 0.57 15.77
CA MET A 259 -6.50 -0.55 14.96
C MET A 259 -6.41 -1.87 15.75
N GLU A 260 -5.35 -2.08 16.53
CA GLU A 260 -5.23 -3.28 17.37
C GLU A 260 -6.25 -3.31 18.51
N SER A 261 -6.49 -2.18 19.17
CA SER A 261 -7.55 -2.12 20.20
C SER A 261 -8.94 -2.30 19.58
N LEU A 262 -9.18 -1.79 18.37
CA LEU A 262 -10.45 -1.99 17.66
C LEU A 262 -10.63 -3.45 17.28
N LYS A 263 -9.58 -4.12 16.82
CA LYS A 263 -9.57 -5.56 16.53
C LYS A 263 -9.92 -6.39 17.76
N SER A 264 -9.38 -6.03 18.93
CA SER A 264 -9.71 -6.73 20.19
C SER A 264 -11.17 -6.56 20.57
N HIS A 265 -11.73 -5.36 20.35
CA HIS A 265 -13.11 -5.04 20.72
C HIS A 265 -14.14 -5.59 19.72
N ALA A 266 -13.96 -5.31 18.43
CA ALA A 266 -14.94 -5.57 17.37
C ALA A 266 -14.58 -6.73 16.43
N GLY A 267 -13.37 -7.28 16.53
CA GLY A 267 -12.88 -8.29 15.61
C GLY A 267 -12.41 -7.70 14.28
N MET A 268 -11.74 -8.52 13.47
CA MET A 268 -11.29 -8.15 12.10
C MET A 268 -12.12 -8.82 10.99
N THR A 269 -12.92 -9.83 11.34
CA THR A 269 -13.65 -10.65 10.36
C THR A 269 -15.00 -11.05 10.94
N ALA A 270 -16.01 -11.21 10.09
CA ALA A 270 -17.31 -11.82 10.44
C ALA A 270 -17.19 -13.35 10.64
N ASN A 271 -16.13 -13.81 11.30
CA ASN A 271 -15.85 -15.23 11.49
C ASN A 271 -16.59 -15.74 12.74
N LYS A 272 -17.12 -16.96 12.66
CA LYS A 272 -17.76 -17.66 13.79
C LYS A 272 -16.80 -17.92 14.95
N SER A 273 -15.49 -17.94 14.67
CA SER A 273 -14.44 -18.05 15.69
C SER A 273 -13.93 -16.70 16.18
N ASP A 274 -14.64 -15.59 15.90
CA ASP A 274 -14.26 -14.29 16.46
C ASP A 274 -14.25 -14.38 18.00
N ARG A 275 -13.12 -13.97 18.59
CA ARG A 275 -12.88 -13.97 20.03
C ARG A 275 -12.87 -12.55 20.59
N SER A 276 -13.20 -11.56 19.76
CA SER A 276 -13.41 -10.18 20.16
C SER A 276 -14.52 -10.06 21.21
N GLU A 277 -14.57 -8.92 21.88
CA GLU A 277 -15.61 -8.64 22.88
C GLU A 277 -17.01 -8.71 22.25
N LEU A 278 -17.21 -8.06 21.10
CA LEU A 278 -18.47 -8.10 20.36
C LEU A 278 -18.76 -9.50 19.81
N GLY A 279 -17.75 -10.23 19.31
CA GLY A 279 -17.91 -11.60 18.82
C GLY A 279 -18.45 -12.55 19.90
N LYS A 280 -17.88 -12.49 21.12
CA LYS A 280 -18.36 -13.28 22.27
C LYS A 280 -19.76 -12.87 22.71
N LEU A 281 -20.08 -11.58 22.64
CA LEU A 281 -21.41 -11.07 22.98
C LEU A 281 -22.47 -11.59 21.98
N ILE A 282 -22.14 -11.59 20.68
CA ILE A 282 -22.99 -12.17 19.64
C ILE A 282 -23.21 -13.66 19.90
N GLU A 283 -22.16 -14.43 20.16
CA GLU A 283 -22.27 -15.87 20.48
C GLU A 283 -23.19 -16.13 21.68
N ASN A 284 -23.10 -15.29 22.72
CA ASN A 284 -23.98 -15.38 23.88
C ASN A 284 -25.46 -15.11 23.51
N TYR A 285 -25.73 -14.06 22.74
CA TYR A 285 -27.09 -13.75 22.28
C TYR A 285 -27.66 -14.82 21.36
N GLU A 286 -26.85 -15.40 20.48
CA GLU A 286 -27.27 -16.53 19.64
C GLU A 286 -27.70 -17.74 20.50
N LYS A 287 -26.93 -18.04 21.55
CA LYS A 287 -27.30 -19.09 22.51
C LYS A 287 -28.60 -18.77 23.24
N GLN A 288 -28.75 -17.55 23.76
CA GLN A 288 -30.00 -17.13 24.42
C GLN A 288 -31.21 -17.24 23.47
N MET A 289 -31.03 -16.83 22.21
CA MET A 289 -32.08 -16.93 21.19
C MET A 289 -32.43 -18.39 20.88
N SER A 290 -31.45 -19.29 20.82
CA SER A 290 -31.68 -20.72 20.65
C SER A 290 -32.46 -21.31 21.82
N ASP A 291 -32.04 -21.03 23.05
CA ASP A 291 -32.67 -21.51 24.28
C ASP A 291 -34.14 -21.01 24.36
N PHE A 292 -34.38 -19.74 23.99
CA PHE A 292 -35.72 -19.17 23.92
C PHE A 292 -36.61 -19.83 22.85
N LYS A 293 -36.06 -20.12 21.66
CA LYS A 293 -36.80 -20.83 20.60
C LYS A 293 -37.26 -22.22 21.07
N GLN A 294 -36.40 -22.97 21.75
CA GLN A 294 -36.76 -24.27 22.31
C GLN A 294 -37.88 -24.18 23.36
N LEU A 295 -37.82 -23.16 24.22
CA LEU A 295 -38.89 -22.88 25.18
C LEU A 295 -40.22 -22.58 24.48
N MET A 296 -40.21 -21.74 23.44
CA MET A 296 -41.41 -21.41 22.66
C MET A 296 -42.01 -22.63 21.98
N SER A 297 -41.21 -23.48 21.34
CA SER A 297 -41.70 -24.73 20.75
C SER A 297 -42.29 -25.68 21.81
N SER A 298 -41.70 -25.71 23.01
CA SER A 298 -42.23 -26.52 24.11
C SER A 298 -43.57 -26.00 24.61
N PHE A 299 -43.73 -24.69 24.72
CA PHE A 299 -44.98 -24.03 25.11
C PHE A 299 -46.08 -24.22 24.06
N GLU A 300 -45.75 -24.05 22.78
CA GLU A 300 -46.64 -24.33 21.66
C GLU A 300 -47.17 -25.77 21.70
N ASN A 301 -46.28 -26.75 21.90
CA ASN A 301 -46.66 -28.16 22.06
C ASN A 301 -47.60 -28.39 23.25
N GLN A 302 -47.43 -27.67 24.35
CA GLN A 302 -48.35 -27.75 25.50
C GLN A 302 -49.73 -27.14 25.19
N LEU A 303 -49.78 -26.03 24.46
CA LEU A 303 -51.03 -25.43 24.01
C LEU A 303 -51.81 -26.37 23.08
N TYR A 304 -51.14 -27.01 22.11
CA TYR A 304 -51.77 -28.02 21.25
C TYR A 304 -52.33 -29.19 22.05
N LYS A 305 -51.62 -29.68 23.07
CA LYS A 305 -52.13 -30.75 23.95
C LYS A 305 -53.39 -30.32 24.70
N LYS A 306 -53.43 -29.09 25.23
CA LYS A 306 -54.63 -28.55 25.91
C LYS A 306 -55.79 -28.35 24.94
N TYR A 307 -55.52 -27.84 23.75
CA TYR A 307 -56.52 -27.65 22.69
C TYR A 307 -57.12 -28.99 22.27
N ASN A 308 -56.29 -30.00 21.99
CA ASN A 308 -56.77 -31.33 21.62
C ASN A 308 -57.60 -31.99 22.74
N ALA A 309 -57.18 -31.86 24.00
CA ALA A 309 -57.95 -32.36 25.14
C ALA A 309 -59.32 -31.65 25.28
N MET A 310 -59.38 -30.36 24.97
CA MET A 310 -60.62 -29.58 24.95
C MET A 310 -61.54 -30.04 23.81
N GLU A 311 -61.01 -30.25 22.60
CA GLU A 311 -61.76 -30.79 21.46
C GLU A 311 -62.34 -32.18 21.76
N GLU A 312 -61.55 -33.07 22.35
CA GLU A 312 -62.04 -34.38 22.80
C GLU A 312 -63.15 -34.26 23.85
N ALA A 313 -63.03 -33.33 24.79
CA ALA A 313 -64.06 -33.10 25.81
C ALA A 313 -65.36 -32.53 25.20
N ILE A 314 -65.25 -31.59 24.25
CA ILE A 314 -66.39 -31.03 23.51
C ILE A 314 -67.09 -32.13 22.70
N SER A 315 -66.31 -32.97 22.00
CA SER A 315 -66.85 -34.12 21.26
C SER A 315 -67.65 -35.06 22.17
N LYS A 316 -67.09 -35.43 23.34
CA LYS A 316 -67.78 -36.26 24.34
C LYS A 316 -69.06 -35.58 24.85
N LEU A 317 -69.02 -34.30 25.19
CA LEU A 317 -70.20 -33.55 25.62
C LEU A 317 -71.27 -33.49 24.53
N SER A 318 -70.89 -33.28 23.27
CA SER A 318 -71.81 -33.29 22.14
C SER A 318 -72.48 -34.66 21.95
N THR A 319 -71.72 -35.76 22.10
CA THR A 319 -72.29 -37.12 22.03
C THR A 319 -73.26 -37.40 23.19
N GLN A 320 -72.94 -36.95 24.40
CA GLN A 320 -73.83 -37.07 25.56
C GLN A 320 -75.10 -36.22 25.39
N PHE A 321 -74.99 -34.97 24.93
CA PHE A 321 -76.13 -34.10 24.66
C PHE A 321 -77.05 -34.70 23.59
N GLY A 322 -76.48 -35.23 22.50
CA GLY A 322 -77.25 -35.91 21.46
C GLY A 322 -77.92 -37.22 21.90
N PHE A 323 -77.39 -37.89 22.93
CA PHE A 323 -78.06 -39.04 23.56
C PHE A 323 -79.26 -38.60 24.39
N PHE A 324 -79.12 -37.55 25.21
CA PHE A 324 -80.22 -37.01 26.02
C PHE A 324 -81.31 -36.34 25.20
N SER A 325 -80.99 -35.72 24.06
CA SER A 325 -81.98 -35.07 23.20
C SER A 325 -82.80 -36.04 22.33
N ARG A 326 -82.49 -37.35 22.36
CA ARG A 326 -83.18 -38.41 21.60
C ARG A 326 -84.08 -39.28 22.47
N GLN A 327 -84.12 -39.04 23.79
CA GLN A 327 -85.14 -39.55 24.71
C GLN A 327 -86.27 -38.52 24.83
#